data_AF-A0A9D8N2I1-F1
#
_entry.id   AF-A0A9D8N2I1-F1
#
_cell.length_a   1.000
_cell.length_b   1.000
_cell.length_c   1.000
_cell.angle_alpha   90.00
_cell.angle_beta   90.00
_cell.angle_gamma   90.00
#
_symmetry.space_group_name_H-M   'P 1'
#
loop_
_entity.id
_entity.type
_entity.pdbx_description
1 polymer ?
#
loop_
_entity_poly.entity_id
_entity_poly.type
_entity_poly.pdbx_seq_one_letter_code
_entity_poly.pdbx_strand_id
1 'polypeptide(L)'
;MKRAVPKEDFTVLKMPHNRFQVFADVCVNRFSLILGLGLIVLLFALPLIATVIMRNVKVSEAETFADAEEKAVLIYSYINTAGLVAIPCAAVLGTGLSGVFGVIRKLVWQDGVLFKHDFFTSVKENGLHFALYSAFAALIYYLVQLTLRGTYFSIDAGADAAVVASVVAAALYIPTIPFSFVQSTVYELGFFKKFVNSFLLAMRTFYLTLPVTALCLSAVLLLFIKNTAVFIISMLFIFIVAAPLCSLVFTLYCDGVLDKFINKDHFPQIVDKGIYRNGDDNGTKTE
;
A
#
# COMPACT_ATOMS: atom_id res chain seq x y z
N MET A 1 30.78 14.58 13.49
CA MET A 1 30.39 15.61 12.49
C MET A 1 29.40 16.56 13.18
N LYS A 2 29.81 17.77 13.55
CA LYS A 2 28.91 18.76 14.17
C LYS A 2 27.94 19.25 13.10
N ARG A 3 26.65 18.93 13.23
CA ARG A 3 25.60 19.44 12.35
C ARG A 3 25.45 20.93 12.65
N ALA A 4 25.78 21.79 11.68
CA ALA A 4 25.49 23.22 11.79
C ALA A 4 23.96 23.35 11.90
N VAL A 5 23.49 23.89 13.03
CA VAL A 5 22.07 24.21 13.23
C VAL A 5 21.84 25.55 12.54
N PRO A 6 21.04 25.62 11.46
CA PRO A 6 20.70 26.87 10.81
C PRO A 6 19.95 27.77 11.81
N LYS A 7 20.36 29.04 11.92
CA LYS A 7 19.73 30.04 12.81
C LYS A 7 18.26 30.36 12.47
N GLU A 8 17.72 29.84 11.36
CA GLU A 8 16.38 30.14 10.85
C GLU A 8 15.49 28.90 10.70
N ASP A 9 15.79 27.77 11.34
CA ASP A 9 15.06 26.50 11.15
C ASP A 9 13.63 26.49 11.71
N PHE A 10 13.19 27.55 12.41
CA PHE A 10 11.92 27.57 13.15
C PHE A 10 11.09 28.84 12.95
N THR A 11 11.04 29.39 11.73
CA THR A 11 10.05 30.43 11.42
C THR A 11 8.71 29.79 11.05
N VAL A 12 7.61 30.33 11.57
CA VAL A 12 6.22 29.88 11.28
C VAL A 12 5.96 29.77 9.78
N LEU A 13 6.59 30.65 8.99
CA LEU A 13 6.55 30.66 7.52
C LEU A 13 7.08 29.38 6.85
N LYS A 14 7.87 28.54 7.55
CA LYS A 14 8.40 27.27 7.04
C LYS A 14 7.51 26.07 7.40
N MET A 15 6.44 26.26 8.16
CA MET A 15 5.52 25.18 8.48
C MET A 15 4.63 24.83 7.27
N PRO A 16 4.29 23.55 7.07
CA PRO A 16 3.45 23.15 5.95
C PRO A 16 2.00 23.63 6.14
N HIS A 17 1.48 24.35 5.16
CA HIS A 17 0.11 24.90 5.13
C HIS A 17 -0.88 24.02 4.36
N ASN A 18 -0.40 22.99 3.67
CA ASN A 18 -1.25 22.02 2.98
C ASN A 18 -0.56 20.64 2.90
N ARG A 19 -1.33 19.62 2.54
CA ARG A 19 -0.88 18.22 2.47
C ARG A 19 0.26 17.98 1.47
N PHE A 20 0.33 18.77 0.40
CA PHE A 20 1.43 18.69 -0.56
C PHE A 20 2.73 19.24 0.05
N GLN A 21 2.65 20.32 0.83
CA GLN A 21 3.80 20.82 1.58
C GLN A 21 4.24 19.83 2.66
N VAL A 22 3.32 19.14 3.34
CA VAL A 22 3.66 18.03 4.25
C VAL A 22 4.40 16.91 3.50
N PHE A 23 3.92 16.52 2.31
CA PHE A 23 4.63 15.53 1.48
C PHE A 23 6.07 15.96 1.18
N ALA A 24 6.24 17.20 0.69
CA ALA A 24 7.55 17.73 0.34
C ALA A 24 8.47 17.82 1.56
N ASP A 25 7.95 18.29 2.70
CA ASP A 25 8.68 18.38 3.96
C ASP A 25 9.20 17.01 4.41
N VAL A 26 8.33 15.99 4.47
CA VAL A 26 8.74 14.63 4.86
C VAL A 26 9.74 14.05 3.85
N CYS A 27 9.53 14.24 2.54
CA CYS A 27 10.44 13.76 1.51
C CYS A 27 11.82 14.43 1.56
N VAL A 28 11.93 15.71 1.90
CA VAL A 28 13.21 16.42 1.98
C VAL A 28 13.92 16.14 3.31
N ASN A 29 13.18 16.22 4.42
CA ASN A 29 13.78 16.19 5.76
C ASN A 29 13.91 14.78 6.35
N ARG A 30 13.11 13.83 5.86
CA ARG A 30 13.03 12.45 6.40
C ARG A 30 13.25 11.37 5.34
N PHE A 31 13.87 11.70 4.21
CA PHE A 31 14.10 10.75 3.11
C PHE A 31 14.80 9.45 3.53
N SER A 32 15.85 9.55 4.35
CA SER A 32 16.59 8.37 4.83
C SER A 32 15.72 7.44 5.68
N LEU A 33 14.77 7.99 6.45
CA LEU A 33 13.80 7.21 7.21
C LEU A 33 12.79 6.54 6.28
N ILE A 34 12.31 7.23 5.21
CA ILE A 34 11.45 6.63 4.18
C ILE A 34 12.15 5.44 3.52
N LEU A 35 13.42 5.58 3.13
CA LEU A 35 14.19 4.46 2.57
C LEU A 35 14.40 3.32 3.58
N GLY A 36 14.65 3.66 4.85
CA GLY A 36 14.72 2.68 5.94
C GLY A 36 13.42 1.89 6.11
N LEU A 37 12.27 2.57 6.02
CA LEU A 37 10.96 1.91 5.99
C LEU A 37 10.82 0.99 4.78
N GLY A 38 11.30 1.42 3.61
CA GLY A 38 11.34 0.58 2.41
C GLY A 38 12.15 -0.71 2.56
N LEU A 39 13.28 -0.67 3.28
CA LEU A 39 14.04 -1.89 3.60
C LEU A 39 13.24 -2.85 4.48
N ILE A 40 12.42 -2.32 5.40
CA ILE A 40 11.51 -3.15 6.20
C ILE A 40 10.40 -3.72 5.31
N VAL A 41 9.81 -2.93 4.42
CA VAL A 41 8.83 -3.44 3.44
C VAL A 41 9.45 -4.59 2.63
N LEU A 42 10.67 -4.41 2.12
CA LEU A 42 11.39 -5.45 1.39
C LEU A 42 11.57 -6.72 2.23
N LEU A 43 11.96 -6.60 3.49
CA LEU A 43 12.14 -7.73 4.41
C LEU A 43 10.85 -8.58 4.52
N PHE A 44 9.71 -7.93 4.72
CA PHE A 44 8.41 -8.62 4.79
C PHE A 44 7.91 -9.09 3.40
N ALA A 45 8.40 -8.49 2.32
CA ALA A 45 8.09 -8.90 0.95
C ALA A 45 8.91 -10.12 0.48
N LEU A 46 10.01 -10.49 1.16
CA LEU A 46 10.89 -11.58 0.72
C LEU A 46 10.17 -12.90 0.40
N PRO A 47 9.20 -13.39 1.22
CA PRO A 47 8.47 -14.61 0.88
C PRO A 47 7.67 -14.49 -0.43
N LEU A 48 7.06 -13.32 -0.67
CA LEU A 48 6.32 -13.04 -1.88
C LEU A 48 7.26 -12.95 -3.09
N ILE A 49 8.40 -12.27 -2.94
CA ILE A 49 9.44 -12.16 -3.98
C ILE A 49 9.97 -13.54 -4.35
N ALA A 50 10.31 -14.36 -3.35
CA ALA A 50 10.78 -15.72 -3.57
C ALA A 50 9.75 -16.55 -4.34
N THR A 51 8.47 -16.45 -3.98
CA THR A 51 7.37 -17.13 -4.68
C THR A 51 7.29 -16.73 -6.16
N VAL A 52 7.41 -15.43 -6.46
CA VAL A 52 7.38 -14.92 -7.84
C VAL A 52 8.62 -15.37 -8.63
N ILE A 53 9.81 -15.34 -8.03
CA ILE A 53 11.05 -15.79 -8.68
C ILE A 53 10.98 -17.30 -8.96
N MET A 54 10.61 -18.11 -7.98
CA MET A 54 10.47 -19.56 -8.14
C MET A 54 9.47 -19.92 -9.23
N ARG A 55 8.32 -19.23 -9.26
CA ARG A 55 7.33 -19.37 -10.35
C ARG A 55 7.97 -19.09 -11.70
N ASN A 56 8.67 -17.97 -11.86
CA ASN A 56 9.26 -17.59 -13.15
C ASN A 56 10.35 -18.58 -13.60
N VAL A 57 11.19 -19.08 -12.68
CA VAL A 57 12.19 -20.11 -12.99
C VAL A 57 11.50 -21.40 -13.44
N LYS A 58 10.46 -21.85 -12.73
CA LYS A 58 9.73 -23.08 -13.06
C LYS A 58 8.94 -22.98 -14.36
N VAL A 59 8.36 -21.82 -14.66
CA VAL A 59 7.72 -21.56 -15.96
C VAL A 59 8.76 -21.58 -17.09
N SER A 60 9.92 -20.94 -16.92
CA SER A 60 10.99 -20.97 -17.92
C SER A 60 11.55 -22.37 -18.14
N GLU A 61 11.63 -23.20 -17.09
CA GLU A 61 12.03 -24.61 -17.19
C GLU A 61 10.99 -25.41 -18.00
N ALA A 62 9.71 -25.26 -17.67
CA ALA A 62 8.60 -25.89 -18.39
C ALA A 62 8.54 -25.48 -19.87
N GLU A 63 8.99 -24.28 -20.23
CA GLU A 63 9.00 -23.82 -21.61
C GLU A 63 9.92 -24.62 -22.54
N THR A 64 10.90 -25.34 -21.99
CA THR A 64 11.88 -26.16 -22.75
C THR A 64 11.36 -27.54 -23.14
N PHE A 65 10.23 -27.98 -22.58
CA PHE A 65 9.60 -29.26 -22.91
C PHE A 65 9.11 -29.25 -24.36
N ALA A 66 9.38 -30.36 -25.07
CA ALA A 66 9.02 -30.52 -26.47
C ALA A 66 7.52 -30.81 -26.67
N ASP A 67 6.92 -31.55 -25.74
CA ASP A 67 5.50 -31.86 -25.75
C ASP A 67 4.66 -30.65 -25.31
N ALA A 68 3.73 -30.22 -26.16
CA ALA A 68 2.96 -29.01 -25.94
C ALA A 68 1.92 -29.17 -24.82
N GLU A 69 1.37 -30.37 -24.66
CA GLU A 69 0.36 -30.66 -23.63
C GLU A 69 1.01 -30.69 -22.25
N GLU A 70 2.11 -31.45 -22.10
CA GLU A 70 2.90 -31.51 -20.87
C GLU A 70 3.39 -30.12 -20.45
N LYS A 71 3.91 -29.33 -21.40
CA LYS A 71 4.31 -27.94 -21.17
C LYS A 71 3.17 -27.09 -20.60
N ALA A 72 1.99 -27.14 -21.22
CA ALA A 72 0.84 -26.35 -20.79
C ALA A 72 0.37 -26.72 -19.39
N VAL A 73 0.30 -28.02 -19.08
CA VAL A 73 -0.09 -28.55 -17.76
C VAL A 73 0.88 -28.10 -16.67
N LEU A 74 2.20 -28.20 -16.92
CA LEU A 74 3.23 -27.78 -15.96
C LEU A 74 3.18 -26.28 -15.69
N ILE A 75 3.11 -25.44 -16.74
CA ILE A 75 3.01 -23.99 -16.60
C ILE A 75 1.78 -23.60 -15.78
N TYR A 76 0.62 -24.20 -16.09
CA TYR A 76 -0.62 -23.96 -15.35
C TYR A 76 -0.46 -24.33 -13.86
N SER A 77 0.08 -25.52 -13.57
CA SER A 77 0.29 -26.01 -12.21
C SER A 77 1.21 -25.09 -11.39
N TYR A 78 2.34 -24.66 -11.97
CA TYR A 78 3.29 -23.78 -11.30
C TYR A 78 2.70 -22.39 -11.01
N ILE A 79 2.00 -21.80 -11.97
CA ILE A 79 1.34 -20.50 -11.77
C ILE A 79 0.24 -20.60 -10.71
N ASN A 80 -0.56 -21.66 -10.74
CA ASN A 80 -1.65 -21.87 -9.80
C ASN A 80 -1.13 -22.05 -8.36
N THR A 81 -0.12 -22.91 -8.19
CA THR A 81 0.52 -23.17 -6.91
C THR A 81 1.16 -21.90 -6.35
N ALA A 82 1.92 -21.17 -7.17
CA ALA A 82 2.52 -19.89 -6.75
C ALA A 82 1.46 -18.84 -6.39
N GLY A 83 0.33 -18.80 -7.10
CA GLY A 83 -0.79 -17.91 -6.80
C GLY A 83 -1.42 -18.17 -5.43
N LEU A 84 -1.61 -19.44 -5.07
CA LEU A 84 -2.12 -19.82 -3.75
C LEU A 84 -1.12 -19.52 -2.63
N VAL A 85 0.17 -19.79 -2.85
CA VAL A 85 1.25 -19.46 -1.89
C VAL A 85 1.42 -17.95 -1.71
N ALA A 86 1.15 -17.16 -2.75
CA ALA A 86 1.22 -15.70 -2.67
C ALA A 86 0.22 -15.09 -1.66
N ILE A 87 -0.89 -15.77 -1.35
CA ILE A 87 -1.91 -15.30 -0.40
C ILE A 87 -1.34 -15.14 1.03
N PRO A 88 -0.79 -16.19 1.68
CA PRO A 88 -0.15 -16.04 2.98
C PRO A 88 1.11 -15.16 2.92
N CYS A 89 1.86 -15.15 1.81
CA CYS A 89 3.01 -14.24 1.66
C CYS A 89 2.57 -12.76 1.63
N ALA A 90 1.46 -12.44 0.98
CA ALA A 90 0.88 -11.10 0.99
C ALA A 90 0.36 -10.72 2.39
N ALA A 91 -0.16 -11.68 3.17
CA ALA A 91 -0.54 -11.45 4.56
C ALA A 91 0.67 -11.03 5.42
N VAL A 92 1.81 -11.70 5.25
CA VAL A 92 3.08 -11.33 5.91
C VAL A 92 3.50 -9.92 5.51
N LEU A 93 3.47 -9.60 4.21
CA LEU A 93 3.76 -8.24 3.72
C LEU A 93 2.83 -7.20 4.34
N GLY A 94 1.52 -7.46 4.37
CA GLY A 94 0.53 -6.59 4.99
C GLY A 94 0.86 -6.31 6.46
N THR A 95 1.25 -7.34 7.21
CA THR A 95 1.64 -7.19 8.62
C THR A 95 2.81 -6.19 8.78
N GLY A 96 3.82 -6.26 7.91
CA GLY A 96 4.92 -5.29 7.88
C GLY A 96 4.48 -3.89 7.48
N LEU A 97 3.57 -3.77 6.52
CA LEU A 97 2.98 -2.49 6.10
C LEU A 97 2.22 -1.80 7.24
N SER A 98 1.61 -2.56 8.17
CA SER A 98 0.98 -1.98 9.36
C SER A 98 1.95 -1.11 10.17
N GLY A 99 3.17 -1.61 10.40
CA GLY A 99 4.23 -0.86 11.07
C GLY A 99 4.66 0.38 10.29
N VAL A 100 4.78 0.25 8.96
CA VAL A 100 5.17 1.34 8.06
C VAL A 100 4.14 2.46 8.06
N PHE A 101 2.85 2.14 7.90
CA PHE A 101 1.76 3.12 7.97
C PHE A 101 1.67 3.77 9.36
N GLY A 102 1.96 3.04 10.44
CA GLY A 102 2.02 3.60 11.79
C GLY A 102 3.08 4.69 11.94
N VAL A 103 4.30 4.42 11.46
CA VAL A 103 5.40 5.40 11.46
C VAL A 103 5.12 6.56 10.51
N ILE A 104 4.62 6.29 9.29
CA ILE A 104 4.29 7.33 8.30
C ILE A 104 3.21 8.26 8.83
N ARG A 105 2.17 7.74 9.49
CA ARG A 105 1.15 8.58 10.13
C ARG A 105 1.76 9.58 11.11
N LYS A 106 2.70 9.14 11.95
CA LYS A 106 3.41 10.02 12.88
C LYS A 106 4.21 11.10 12.14
N LEU A 107 4.89 10.75 11.05
CA LEU A 107 5.60 11.71 10.20
C LEU A 107 4.65 12.73 9.57
N VAL A 108 3.53 12.28 9.01
CA VAL A 108 2.52 13.15 8.39
C VAL A 108 1.91 14.10 9.42
N TRP A 109 1.67 13.62 10.63
CA TRP A 109 1.13 14.42 11.74
C TRP A 109 2.17 15.31 12.42
N GLN A 110 3.42 15.30 11.95
CA GLN A 110 4.54 16.04 12.55
C GLN A 110 4.78 15.68 14.04
N ASP A 111 4.37 14.47 14.44
CA ASP A 111 4.65 13.91 15.76
C ASP A 111 6.10 13.39 15.80
N GLY A 112 6.70 13.35 17.00
CA GLY A 112 7.99 12.69 17.21
C GLY A 112 7.93 11.19 16.89
N VAL A 113 8.98 10.66 16.24
CA VAL A 113 9.07 9.25 15.84
C VAL A 113 10.14 8.52 16.64
N LEU A 114 9.71 7.52 17.40
CA LEU A 114 10.54 6.50 18.04
C LEU A 114 10.39 5.19 17.25
N PHE A 115 11.14 5.09 16.15
CA PHE A 115 10.96 4.06 15.11
C PHE A 115 10.63 2.66 15.63
N LYS A 116 11.43 2.10 16.54
CA LYS A 116 11.22 0.74 17.05
C LYS A 116 9.88 0.63 17.79
N HIS A 117 9.63 1.54 18.71
CA HIS A 117 8.41 1.55 19.50
C HIS A 117 7.18 1.70 18.60
N ASP A 118 7.19 2.71 17.72
CA ASP A 118 6.02 3.05 16.91
C ASP A 118 5.72 1.99 15.86
N PHE A 119 6.76 1.41 15.24
CA PHE A 119 6.61 0.32 14.29
C PHE A 119 5.95 -0.90 14.95
N PHE A 120 6.54 -1.42 16.04
CA PHE A 120 6.03 -2.63 16.68
C PHE A 120 4.67 -2.42 17.36
N THR A 121 4.40 -1.22 17.89
CA THR A 121 3.09 -0.87 18.43
C THR A 121 2.02 -0.93 17.32
N SER A 122 2.27 -0.33 16.16
CA SER A 122 1.33 -0.39 15.04
C SER A 122 1.16 -1.80 14.47
N VAL A 123 2.22 -2.62 14.45
CA VAL A 123 2.10 -4.05 14.09
C VAL A 123 1.23 -4.80 15.10
N LYS A 124 1.41 -4.55 16.39
CA LYS A 124 0.64 -5.22 17.46
C LYS A 124 -0.85 -4.85 17.40
N GLU A 125 -1.16 -3.59 17.15
CA GLU A 125 -2.54 -3.08 17.14
C GLU A 125 -3.28 -3.41 15.84
N ASN A 126 -2.59 -3.32 14.70
CA ASN A 126 -3.25 -3.32 13.38
C ASN A 126 -2.72 -4.39 12.41
N GLY A 127 -1.69 -5.16 12.79
CA GLY A 127 -1.03 -6.13 11.92
C GLY A 127 -2.00 -7.16 11.32
N LEU A 128 -2.95 -7.67 12.12
CA LEU A 128 -3.95 -8.62 11.63
C LEU A 128 -4.88 -8.00 10.57
N HIS A 129 -5.34 -6.75 10.77
CA HIS A 129 -6.19 -6.09 9.79
C HIS A 129 -5.47 -5.91 8.45
N PHE A 130 -4.23 -5.42 8.49
CA PHE A 130 -3.42 -5.28 7.28
C PHE A 130 -3.14 -6.63 6.60
N ALA A 131 -2.82 -7.67 7.39
CA ALA A 131 -2.60 -9.01 6.87
C ALA A 131 -3.84 -9.53 6.11
N LEU A 132 -5.03 -9.35 6.67
CA LEU A 132 -6.29 -9.75 6.04
C LEU A 132 -6.57 -8.97 4.76
N TYR A 133 -6.38 -7.63 4.75
CA TYR A 133 -6.58 -6.84 3.55
C TYR A 133 -5.60 -7.23 2.42
N SER A 134 -4.33 -7.48 2.76
CA SER A 134 -3.32 -7.89 1.78
C SER A 134 -3.55 -9.33 1.29
N ALA A 135 -3.94 -10.25 2.17
CA ALA A 135 -4.32 -11.62 1.78
C ALA A 135 -5.52 -11.60 0.83
N PHE A 136 -6.53 -10.79 1.13
CA PHE A 136 -7.72 -10.65 0.30
C PHE A 136 -7.40 -9.98 -1.05
N ALA A 137 -6.47 -9.02 -1.09
CA ALA A 137 -5.94 -8.47 -2.33
C ALA A 137 -5.30 -9.56 -3.22
N ALA A 138 -4.45 -10.41 -2.62
CA ALA A 138 -3.80 -11.51 -3.30
C ALA A 138 -4.80 -12.58 -3.76
N LEU A 139 -5.85 -12.86 -2.97
CA LEU A 139 -6.92 -13.76 -3.35
C LEU A 139 -7.69 -13.23 -4.58
N ILE A 140 -8.07 -11.95 -4.58
CA ILE A 140 -8.75 -11.34 -5.74
C ILE A 140 -7.84 -11.40 -6.98
N TYR A 141 -6.56 -11.07 -6.83
CA TYR A 141 -5.60 -11.19 -7.93
C TYR A 141 -5.49 -12.64 -8.44
N TYR A 142 -5.40 -13.62 -7.54
CA TYR A 142 -5.38 -15.03 -7.89
C TYR A 142 -6.65 -15.45 -8.65
N LEU A 143 -7.84 -15.04 -8.19
CA LEU A 143 -9.11 -15.36 -8.84
C LEU A 143 -9.22 -14.74 -10.23
N VAL A 144 -8.84 -13.47 -10.40
CA VAL A 144 -8.77 -12.82 -11.73
C VAL A 144 -7.85 -13.59 -12.66
N GLN A 145 -6.69 -13.99 -12.16
CA GLN A 145 -5.72 -14.75 -12.93
C GLN A 145 -6.22 -16.16 -13.27
N LEU A 146 -6.95 -16.80 -12.35
CA LEU A 146 -7.54 -18.12 -12.54
C LEU A 146 -8.64 -18.10 -13.60
N THR A 147 -9.56 -17.14 -13.54
CA THR A 147 -10.67 -17.00 -14.50
C THR A 147 -10.15 -16.65 -15.89
N LEU A 148 -9.17 -15.74 -15.99
CA LEU A 148 -8.52 -15.39 -17.26
C LEU A 148 -7.78 -16.57 -17.92
N ARG A 149 -7.25 -17.51 -17.13
CA ARG A 149 -6.67 -18.74 -17.68
C ARG A 149 -7.75 -19.77 -18.01
N GLY A 150 -8.84 -19.82 -17.24
CA GLY A 150 -9.96 -20.71 -17.48
C GLY A 150 -10.56 -20.52 -18.88
N THR A 151 -10.67 -19.27 -19.34
CA THR A 151 -11.15 -18.97 -20.70
C THR A 151 -10.26 -19.51 -21.83
N TYR A 152 -8.99 -19.83 -21.54
CA TYR A 152 -8.11 -20.50 -22.52
C TYR A 152 -8.53 -21.96 -22.75
N PHE A 153 -9.08 -22.63 -21.73
CA PHE A 153 -9.45 -24.05 -21.78
C PHE A 153 -10.94 -24.27 -22.07
N SER A 154 -11.80 -23.31 -21.72
CA SER A 154 -13.25 -23.37 -21.93
C SER A 154 -13.75 -22.00 -22.38
N ILE A 155 -14.24 -21.92 -23.63
CA ILE A 155 -14.87 -20.72 -24.16
C ILE A 155 -16.39 -20.92 -24.07
N ASP A 156 -16.96 -20.56 -22.92
CA ASP A 156 -18.40 -20.56 -22.69
C ASP A 156 -18.83 -19.30 -21.91
N ALA A 157 -20.13 -19.00 -21.95
CA ALA A 157 -20.70 -17.81 -21.33
C ALA A 157 -20.47 -17.74 -19.80
N GLY A 158 -20.33 -18.88 -19.13
CA GLY A 158 -20.03 -18.96 -17.70
C GLY A 158 -18.60 -18.55 -17.39
N ALA A 159 -17.63 -18.99 -18.20
CA ALA A 159 -16.24 -18.59 -18.07
C ALA A 159 -16.05 -17.07 -18.26
N ASP A 160 -16.71 -16.49 -19.27
CA ASP A 160 -16.68 -15.04 -19.53
C ASP A 160 -17.32 -14.25 -18.37
N ALA A 161 -18.46 -14.71 -17.86
CA ALA A 161 -19.11 -14.10 -16.71
C ALA A 161 -18.21 -14.12 -15.46
N ALA A 162 -17.47 -15.20 -15.24
CA ALA A 162 -16.53 -15.31 -14.12
C ALA A 162 -15.35 -14.33 -14.26
N VAL A 163 -14.81 -14.14 -15.47
CA VAL A 163 -13.80 -13.12 -15.74
C VAL A 163 -14.33 -11.74 -15.40
N VAL A 164 -15.50 -11.36 -15.94
CA VAL A 164 -16.11 -10.04 -15.70
C VAL A 164 -16.33 -9.82 -14.20
N ALA A 165 -16.90 -10.79 -13.49
CA ALA A 165 -17.13 -10.69 -12.05
C ALA A 165 -15.83 -10.49 -11.26
N SER A 166 -14.77 -11.24 -11.58
CA SER A 166 -13.48 -11.12 -10.91
C SER A 166 -12.79 -9.77 -11.18
N VAL A 167 -12.87 -9.25 -12.41
CA VAL A 167 -12.31 -7.95 -12.78
C VAL A 167 -13.06 -6.81 -12.09
N VAL A 168 -14.39 -6.89 -12.03
CA VAL A 168 -15.22 -5.90 -11.30
C VAL A 168 -14.88 -5.93 -9.81
N ALA A 169 -14.74 -7.12 -9.20
CA ALA A 169 -14.32 -7.24 -7.81
C ALA A 169 -12.96 -6.58 -7.56
N ALA A 170 -11.98 -6.77 -8.45
CA ALA A 170 -10.68 -6.10 -8.37
C ALA A 170 -10.80 -4.58 -8.51
N ALA A 171 -11.58 -4.09 -9.49
CA ALA A 171 -11.77 -2.66 -9.73
C ALA A 171 -12.42 -1.93 -8.54
N LEU A 172 -13.31 -2.61 -7.81
CA LEU A 172 -13.94 -2.08 -6.59
C LEU A 172 -13.01 -2.18 -5.37
N TYR A 173 -12.22 -3.25 -5.27
CA TYR A 173 -11.37 -3.48 -4.11
C TYR A 173 -10.10 -2.63 -4.11
N ILE A 174 -9.45 -2.44 -5.25
CA ILE A 174 -8.21 -1.64 -5.39
C ILE A 174 -8.32 -0.25 -4.72
N PRO A 175 -9.33 0.59 -5.02
CA PRO A 175 -9.46 1.91 -4.38
C PRO A 175 -9.89 1.84 -2.91
N THR A 176 -10.35 0.68 -2.41
CA THR A 176 -10.74 0.47 -1.01
C THR A 176 -9.52 0.26 -0.09
N ILE A 177 -8.42 -0.27 -0.63
CA ILE A 177 -7.23 -0.63 0.16
C ILE A 177 -6.59 0.57 0.88
N PRO A 178 -6.34 1.74 0.23
CA PRO A 178 -5.70 2.88 0.89
C PRO A 178 -6.46 3.34 2.13
N PHE A 179 -7.79 3.45 2.03
CA PHE A 179 -8.65 3.80 3.16
C PHE A 179 -8.60 2.73 4.26
N SER A 180 -8.61 1.46 3.88
CA SER A 180 -8.58 0.34 4.84
C SER A 180 -7.31 0.37 5.69
N PHE A 181 -6.17 0.68 5.08
CA PHE A 181 -4.89 0.83 5.78
C PHE A 181 -4.87 2.08 6.68
N VAL A 182 -5.25 3.24 6.16
CA VAL A 182 -5.18 4.50 6.92
C VAL A 182 -6.19 4.52 8.07
N GLN A 183 -7.45 4.12 7.83
CA GLN A 183 -8.45 4.01 8.90
C GLN A 183 -8.04 3.00 9.97
N SER A 184 -7.27 1.96 9.60
CA SER A 184 -6.78 1.00 10.58
C SER A 184 -5.81 1.63 11.55
N THR A 185 -4.93 2.53 11.10
CA THR A 185 -4.02 3.22 12.01
C THR A 185 -4.72 4.34 12.78
N VAL A 186 -5.70 5.03 12.18
CA VAL A 186 -6.34 6.21 12.80
C VAL A 186 -7.44 5.86 13.81
N TYR A 187 -8.29 4.87 13.53
CA TYR A 187 -9.48 4.59 14.34
C TYR A 187 -9.46 3.23 15.02
N GLU A 188 -10.02 3.16 16.22
CA GLU A 188 -10.29 1.91 16.94
C GLU A 188 -11.67 1.37 16.58
N LEU A 189 -11.77 0.75 15.42
CA LEU A 189 -12.98 0.09 14.91
C LEU A 189 -12.67 -1.38 14.57
N GLY A 190 -13.68 -2.23 14.67
CA GLY A 190 -13.59 -3.63 14.23
C GLY A 190 -13.38 -3.74 12.71
N PHE A 191 -12.73 -4.81 12.27
CA PHE A 191 -12.34 -5.06 10.88
C PHE A 191 -13.45 -4.77 9.85
N PHE A 192 -14.63 -5.39 9.99
CA PHE A 192 -15.72 -5.22 9.02
C PHE A 192 -16.25 -3.78 8.95
N LYS A 193 -16.30 -3.07 10.09
CA LYS A 193 -16.71 -1.66 10.10
C LYS A 193 -15.69 -0.78 9.37
N LYS A 194 -14.40 -1.01 9.58
CA LYS A 194 -13.32 -0.33 8.84
C LYS A 194 -13.44 -0.60 7.35
N PHE A 195 -13.60 -1.87 6.97
CA PHE A 195 -13.70 -2.28 5.57
C PHE A 195 -14.90 -1.64 4.86
N VAL A 196 -16.10 -1.71 5.45
CA VAL A 196 -17.31 -1.12 4.87
C VAL A 196 -17.17 0.41 4.77
N ASN A 197 -16.66 1.07 5.82
CA ASN A 197 -16.43 2.51 5.78
C ASN A 197 -15.41 2.89 4.70
N SER A 198 -14.33 2.12 4.56
CA SER A 198 -13.31 2.31 3.53
C SER A 198 -13.90 2.15 2.13
N PHE A 199 -14.75 1.14 1.92
CA PHE A 199 -15.44 0.93 0.65
C PHE A 199 -16.38 2.11 0.33
N LEU A 200 -17.19 2.55 1.28
CA LEU A 200 -18.12 3.67 1.08
C LEU A 200 -17.36 4.98 0.77
N LEU A 201 -16.25 5.23 1.45
CA LEU A 201 -15.39 6.39 1.15
C LEU A 201 -14.77 6.27 -0.23
N ALA A 202 -14.20 5.11 -0.57
CA ALA A 202 -13.63 4.86 -1.89
C ALA A 202 -14.65 5.06 -3.01
N MET A 203 -15.89 4.62 -2.83
CA MET A 203 -16.96 4.83 -3.81
C MET A 203 -17.40 6.30 -3.87
N ARG A 204 -17.48 6.98 -2.72
CA ARG A 204 -17.81 8.41 -2.65
C ARG A 204 -16.78 9.29 -3.36
N THR A 205 -15.50 8.92 -3.31
CA THR A 205 -14.39 9.65 -3.93
C THR A 205 -13.78 8.93 -5.13
N PHE A 206 -14.53 8.02 -5.76
CA PHE A 206 -14.01 7.05 -6.73
C PHE A 206 -13.15 7.68 -7.83
N TYR A 207 -13.65 8.75 -8.46
CA TYR A 207 -12.96 9.45 -9.55
C TYR A 207 -11.62 10.06 -9.15
N LEU A 208 -11.38 10.31 -7.87
CA LEU A 208 -10.10 10.80 -7.35
C LEU A 208 -9.26 9.67 -6.75
N THR A 209 -9.89 8.72 -6.06
CA THR A 209 -9.18 7.61 -5.40
C THR A 209 -8.56 6.67 -6.42
N LEU A 210 -9.28 6.36 -7.51
CA LEU A 210 -8.80 5.46 -8.54
C LEU A 210 -7.51 5.94 -9.22
N PRO A 211 -7.42 7.17 -9.78
CA PRO A 211 -6.18 7.64 -10.39
C PRO A 211 -5.03 7.81 -9.39
N VAL A 212 -5.29 8.22 -8.14
CA VAL A 212 -4.25 8.26 -7.09
C VAL A 212 -3.70 6.87 -6.82
N THR A 213 -4.57 5.86 -6.71
CA THR A 213 -4.16 4.47 -6.51
C THR A 213 -3.41 3.93 -7.74
N ALA A 214 -3.89 4.23 -8.95
CA ALA A 214 -3.22 3.83 -10.18
C ALA A 214 -1.82 4.46 -10.32
N LEU A 215 -1.66 5.73 -9.95
CA LEU A 215 -0.37 6.42 -9.94
C LEU A 215 0.60 5.74 -8.96
N CYS A 216 0.14 5.43 -7.74
CA CYS A 216 0.95 4.69 -6.76
C CYS A 216 1.34 3.29 -7.24
N LEU A 217 0.45 2.59 -7.96
CA LEU A 217 0.72 1.25 -8.48
C LEU A 217 1.48 1.26 -9.81
N SER A 218 1.73 2.42 -10.43
CA SER A 218 2.38 2.52 -11.74
C SER A 218 3.80 1.94 -11.77
N ALA A 219 4.51 1.95 -10.63
CA ALA A 219 5.84 1.34 -10.52
C ALA A 219 5.82 -0.18 -10.80
N VAL A 220 4.69 -0.85 -10.61
CA VAL A 220 4.51 -2.28 -10.96
C VAL A 220 4.66 -2.52 -12.45
N LEU A 221 4.41 -1.51 -13.29
CA LEU A 221 4.55 -1.63 -14.75
C LEU A 221 5.98 -1.97 -15.19
N LEU A 222 6.99 -1.62 -14.37
CA LEU A 222 8.38 -1.96 -14.62
C LEU A 222 8.62 -3.48 -14.66
N LEU A 223 7.78 -4.27 -13.99
CA LEU A 223 7.87 -5.73 -13.98
C LEU A 223 7.49 -6.38 -15.32
N PHE A 224 6.85 -5.64 -16.24
CA PHE A 224 6.53 -6.14 -17.58
C PHE A 224 7.71 -6.05 -18.57
N ILE A 225 8.80 -5.40 -18.19
CA ILE A 225 10.00 -5.32 -19.02
C ILE A 225 10.68 -6.70 -19.04
N LYS A 226 10.77 -7.31 -20.23
CA LYS A 226 11.34 -8.65 -20.45
C LYS A 226 12.88 -8.63 -20.37
N ASN A 227 13.42 -8.39 -19.18
CA ASN A 227 14.84 -8.50 -18.89
C ASN A 227 15.04 -8.88 -17.41
N THR A 228 15.79 -9.94 -17.14
CA THR A 228 15.96 -10.48 -15.78
C THR A 228 16.61 -9.48 -14.82
N ALA A 229 17.63 -8.74 -15.26
CA ALA A 229 18.28 -7.74 -14.42
C ALA A 229 17.33 -6.58 -14.11
N VAL A 230 16.61 -6.08 -15.12
CA VAL A 230 15.59 -5.04 -14.93
C VAL A 230 14.48 -5.51 -14.01
N PHE A 231 14.03 -6.76 -14.13
CA PHE A 231 13.01 -7.35 -13.25
C PHE A 231 13.44 -7.32 -11.77
N ILE A 232 14.66 -7.77 -11.46
CA ILE A 232 15.19 -7.79 -10.08
C ILE A 232 15.34 -6.35 -9.54
N ILE A 233 15.95 -5.46 -10.33
CA ILE A 233 16.12 -4.05 -9.95
C ILE A 233 14.77 -3.38 -9.71
N SER A 234 13.77 -3.69 -10.55
CA SER A 234 12.42 -3.16 -10.42
C SER A 234 11.73 -3.65 -9.15
N MET A 235 11.90 -4.92 -8.76
CA MET A 235 11.38 -5.40 -7.48
C MET A 235 12.00 -4.66 -6.30
N LEU A 236 13.32 -4.46 -6.31
CA LEU A 236 14.01 -3.70 -5.26
C LEU A 236 13.51 -2.25 -5.20
N PHE A 237 13.40 -1.59 -6.36
CA PHE A 237 12.85 -0.23 -6.46
C PHE A 237 11.41 -0.15 -5.93
N ILE A 238 10.55 -1.09 -6.31
CA ILE A 238 9.15 -1.13 -5.87
C ILE A 238 9.06 -1.19 -4.35
N PHE A 239 9.80 -2.08 -3.70
CA PHE A 239 9.67 -2.25 -2.24
C PHE A 239 10.48 -1.22 -1.43
N ILE A 240 11.68 -0.84 -1.87
CA ILE A 240 12.54 0.09 -1.12
C ILE A 240 12.11 1.55 -1.32
N VAL A 241 11.63 1.92 -2.51
CA VAL A 241 11.36 3.31 -2.86
C VAL A 241 9.88 3.54 -3.09
N ALA A 242 9.25 2.82 -4.02
CA ALA A 242 7.88 3.12 -4.43
C ALA A 242 6.87 2.86 -3.29
N ALA A 243 6.93 1.70 -2.63
CA ALA A 243 5.99 1.30 -1.59
C ALA A 243 5.92 2.25 -0.38
N PRO A 244 7.04 2.66 0.25
CA PRO A 244 6.97 3.62 1.36
C PRO A 244 6.50 5.02 0.89
N LEU A 245 6.87 5.46 -0.32
CA LEU A 245 6.34 6.71 -0.89
C LEU A 245 4.83 6.62 -1.17
N CYS A 246 4.34 5.49 -1.68
CA CYS A 246 2.91 5.26 -1.89
C CYS A 246 2.16 5.24 -0.56
N SER A 247 2.75 4.67 0.49
CA SER A 247 2.17 4.68 1.83
C SER A 247 2.05 6.10 2.39
N LEU A 248 3.03 6.97 2.11
CA LEU A 248 2.97 8.40 2.43
C LEU A 248 1.87 9.13 1.65
N VAL A 249 1.81 8.92 0.32
CA VAL A 249 0.76 9.51 -0.53
C VAL A 249 -0.64 9.05 -0.10
N PHE A 250 -0.82 7.76 0.16
CA PHE A 250 -2.10 7.21 0.65
C PHE A 250 -2.48 7.79 2.00
N THR A 251 -1.54 7.91 2.94
CA THR A 251 -1.82 8.52 4.25
C THR A 251 -2.29 9.97 4.09
N LEU A 252 -1.54 10.78 3.33
CA LEU A 252 -1.90 12.18 3.10
C LEU A 252 -3.22 12.36 2.35
N TYR A 253 -3.46 11.55 1.31
CA TYR A 253 -4.72 11.60 0.57
C TYR A 253 -5.91 11.19 1.45
N CYS A 254 -5.81 10.04 2.12
CA CYS A 254 -6.89 9.50 2.93
C CYS A 254 -7.19 10.40 4.11
N ASP A 255 -6.19 10.88 4.85
CA ASP A 255 -6.41 11.82 5.95
C ASP A 255 -7.20 13.06 5.48
N GLY A 256 -7.01 13.53 4.24
CA GLY A 256 -7.74 14.71 3.72
C GLY A 256 -9.20 14.41 3.42
N VAL A 257 -9.47 13.20 2.94
CA VAL A 257 -10.82 12.69 2.73
C VAL A 257 -11.50 12.42 4.09
N LEU A 258 -10.78 11.84 5.05
CA LEU A 258 -11.26 11.59 6.40
C LEU A 258 -11.57 12.88 7.14
N ASP A 259 -10.75 13.91 7.01
CA ASP A 259 -11.01 15.24 7.58
C ASP A 259 -12.32 15.83 7.06
N LYS A 260 -12.53 15.73 5.75
CA LYS A 260 -13.71 16.26 5.08
C LYS A 260 -15.01 15.54 5.45
N PHE A 261 -14.97 14.22 5.65
CA PHE A 261 -16.18 13.40 5.75
C PHE A 261 -16.40 12.73 7.11
N ILE A 262 -15.40 12.68 7.99
CA ILE A 262 -15.47 11.98 9.28
C ILE A 262 -14.95 12.87 10.41
N ASN A 263 -13.69 13.31 10.36
CA ASN A 263 -13.03 13.92 11.52
C ASN A 263 -13.67 15.26 11.90
N LYS A 264 -14.10 16.08 10.93
CA LYS A 264 -14.75 17.35 11.22
C LYS A 264 -15.93 17.22 12.19
N ASP A 265 -16.71 16.15 12.07
CA ASP A 265 -17.93 15.95 12.84
C ASP A 265 -17.72 15.07 14.08
N HIS A 266 -16.79 14.10 14.03
CA HIS A 266 -16.63 13.09 15.09
C HIS A 266 -15.30 13.19 15.86
N PHE A 267 -14.26 13.75 15.24
CA PHE A 267 -12.91 13.82 15.81
C PHE A 267 -12.23 15.15 15.49
N PRO A 268 -12.80 16.30 15.91
CA PRO A 268 -12.30 17.62 15.55
C PRO A 268 -10.83 17.86 15.96
N GLN A 269 -10.35 17.15 16.99
CA GLN A 269 -8.98 17.25 17.50
C GLN A 269 -7.88 16.72 16.56
N ILE A 270 -8.23 15.95 15.52
CA ILE A 270 -7.26 15.41 14.54
C ILE A 270 -7.45 15.98 13.13
N VAL A 271 -8.40 16.90 12.95
CA VAL A 271 -8.61 17.59 11.67
C VAL A 271 -7.38 18.41 11.31
N ASP A 272 -6.91 18.29 10.06
CA ASP A 272 -5.74 18.99 9.54
C ASP A 272 -4.47 18.76 10.36
N LYS A 273 -4.37 17.67 11.13
CA LYS A 273 -3.20 17.40 11.95
C LYS A 273 -1.93 17.31 11.09
N GLY A 274 -0.89 18.03 11.51
CA GLY A 274 0.35 18.18 10.75
C GLY A 274 0.36 19.32 9.73
N ILE A 275 -0.73 20.11 9.65
CA ILE A 275 -0.86 21.31 8.82
C ILE A 275 -1.00 22.52 9.73
N TYR A 276 -0.22 23.57 9.48
CA TYR A 276 -0.33 24.83 10.21
C TYR A 276 -1.48 25.68 9.68
N ARG A 277 -2.41 26.06 10.57
CA ARG A 277 -3.50 26.98 10.28
C ARG A 277 -3.26 28.29 11.03
N ASN A 278 -3.42 29.44 10.35
CA ASN A 278 -3.15 30.79 10.92
C ASN A 278 -3.97 31.15 12.20
N GLY A 279 -4.87 30.29 12.67
CA GLY A 279 -5.62 30.45 13.92
C GLY A 279 -4.96 29.80 15.15
N ASP A 280 -3.94 28.97 14.98
CA ASP A 280 -3.31 28.21 16.06
C ASP A 280 -2.51 29.10 17.03
N ASP A 281 -2.11 30.31 16.60
CA ASP A 281 -1.39 31.31 17.42
C ASP A 281 -2.27 32.04 18.44
N ASN A 282 -3.61 31.95 18.34
CA ASN A 282 -4.52 32.63 19.28
C ASN A 282 -4.83 31.83 20.55
N GLY A 283 -4.41 30.57 20.64
CA GLY A 283 -4.66 29.68 21.78
C GLY A 283 -3.62 29.78 22.92
N THR A 284 -2.56 30.56 22.74
CA THR A 284 -1.46 30.73 23.72
C THR A 284 -1.37 32.15 24.28
N LYS A 285 -2.51 32.85 24.35
CA LYS A 285 -2.65 34.03 25.23
C LYS A 285 -3.31 33.61 26.53
N THR A 286 -2.46 33.26 27.50
CA THR A 286 -2.60 33.51 28.95
C THR A 286 -4.01 33.45 29.56
N GLU A 287 -4.24 32.42 30.39
CA GLU A 287 -4.64 32.59 31.81
C GLU A 287 -3.83 31.62 32.67
#